data_AF-A0A349SIK9-F1
#
_entry.id   AF-A0A349SIK9-F1
#
_cell.length_a   1.000
_cell.length_b   1.000
_cell.length_c   1.000
_cell.angle_alpha   90.00
_cell.angle_beta   90.00
_cell.angle_gamma   90.00
#
_symmetry.space_group_name_H-M   'P 1'
#
loop_
_entity.id
_entity.type
_entity.pdbx_description
1 polymer ?
#
loop_
_entity_poly.entity_id
_entity_poly.type
_entity_poly.pdbx_seq_one_letter_code
_entity_poly.pdbx_strand_id
1 'polypeptide(L)'
;MPAFENDVHNQVRDLARRFTREKVMPNAVTWDEQGGYPRELITEMGALGFMGITVPEEWGGAGLDNVASALVLEEISAGCGAMGIIVSGHNAVGCMPILEFGTDDQKERYLKPFARGEKLTAFALTEPTGGSDVAQLKTRAERHNDRYVLNGTKQFITSGSTADVALIFATTDANAPRGKGITGFIVPTDSPGYVVDRVENKMGLKASDTCVIT
;
A
#
# COMPACT_ATOMS: atom_id res chain seq x y z
N MET A 1 -21.40 14.82 6.26
CA MET A 1 -21.45 16.24 6.70
C MET A 1 -21.59 17.09 5.44
N PRO A 2 -22.72 17.76 5.17
CA PRO A 2 -23.06 18.19 3.80
C PRO A 2 -22.26 19.36 3.21
N ALA A 3 -21.49 20.11 3.99
CA ALA A 3 -20.96 21.41 3.53
C ALA A 3 -19.82 21.32 2.47
N PHE A 4 -19.21 20.14 2.29
CA PHE A 4 -18.09 19.92 1.36
C PHE A 4 -18.32 18.75 0.40
N GLU A 5 -19.51 18.14 0.45
CA GLU A 5 -19.85 16.94 -0.31
C GLU A 5 -20.72 17.30 -1.52
N ASN A 6 -20.38 16.78 -2.70
CA ASN A 6 -21.17 16.92 -3.92
C ASN A 6 -21.82 15.58 -4.33
N ASP A 7 -22.53 15.57 -5.46
CA ASP A 7 -23.21 14.36 -5.96
C ASP A 7 -22.24 13.20 -6.24
N VAL A 8 -21.02 13.48 -6.71
CA VAL A 8 -19.99 12.46 -6.92
C VAL A 8 -19.54 11.85 -5.59
N HIS A 9 -19.36 12.68 -4.56
CA HIS A 9 -19.03 12.20 -3.20
C HIS A 9 -20.15 11.32 -2.62
N ASN A 10 -21.41 11.66 -2.85
CA ASN A 10 -22.54 10.85 -2.42
C ASN A 10 -22.58 9.50 -3.17
N GLN A 11 -22.38 9.52 -4.48
CA GLN A 11 -22.37 8.31 -5.31
C GLN A 11 -21.25 7.34 -4.93
N VAL A 12 -20.03 7.84 -4.74
CA VAL A 12 -18.89 6.98 -4.37
C VAL A 12 -19.05 6.41 -2.95
N ARG A 13 -19.57 7.20 -2.01
CA ARG A 13 -19.90 6.73 -0.66
C ARG A 13 -20.94 5.62 -0.71
N ASP A 14 -22.04 5.82 -1.45
CA ASP A 14 -23.09 4.81 -1.55
C ASP A 14 -22.61 3.53 -2.23
N LEU A 15 -21.74 3.66 -3.24
CA LEU A 15 -21.10 2.51 -3.87
C LEU A 15 -20.20 1.75 -2.88
N ALA A 16 -19.33 2.44 -2.15
CA ALA A 16 -18.46 1.85 -1.13
C ALA A 16 -19.28 1.18 -0.03
N ARG A 17 -20.34 1.85 0.46
CA ARG A 17 -21.23 1.29 1.48
C ARG A 17 -21.90 0.00 1.03
N ARG A 18 -22.45 -0.03 -0.19
CA ARG A 18 -23.08 -1.24 -0.75
C ARG A 18 -22.08 -2.37 -0.85
N PHE A 19 -20.92 -2.12 -1.46
CA PHE A 19 -19.84 -3.10 -1.56
C PHE A 19 -19.43 -3.63 -0.18
N THR A 20 -19.23 -2.74 0.79
CA THR A 20 -18.89 -3.13 2.15
C THR A 20 -19.94 -4.04 2.76
N ARG A 21 -21.22 -3.69 2.69
CA ARG A 21 -22.31 -4.47 3.30
C ARG A 21 -22.48 -5.84 2.66
N GLU A 22 -22.29 -5.93 1.34
CA GLU A 22 -22.54 -7.15 0.58
C GLU A 22 -21.33 -8.09 0.54
N LYS A 23 -20.11 -7.53 0.49
CA LYS A 23 -18.87 -8.30 0.23
C LYS A 23 -17.90 -8.34 1.41
N VAL A 24 -17.81 -7.26 2.18
CA VAL A 24 -16.80 -7.11 3.25
C VAL A 24 -17.34 -7.57 4.60
N MET A 25 -18.44 -6.98 5.07
CA MET A 25 -19.00 -7.24 6.40
C MET A 25 -19.33 -8.71 6.67
N PRO A 26 -19.95 -9.47 5.75
CA PRO A 26 -20.30 -10.86 6.01
C PRO A 26 -19.09 -11.76 6.28
N ASN A 27 -17.90 -11.37 5.79
CA ASN A 27 -16.69 -12.18 5.84
C ASN A 27 -15.65 -11.67 6.86
N ALA A 28 -15.85 -10.49 7.44
CA ALA A 28 -14.85 -9.79 8.23
C ALA A 28 -14.34 -10.60 9.44
N VAL A 29 -15.23 -11.32 10.14
CA VAL A 29 -14.86 -12.19 11.27
C VAL A 29 -14.01 -13.36 10.79
N THR A 30 -14.43 -14.03 9.73
CA THR A 30 -13.69 -15.18 9.16
C THR A 30 -12.30 -14.77 8.69
N TRP A 31 -12.16 -13.61 8.05
CA TRP A 31 -10.85 -13.09 7.63
C TRP A 31 -9.95 -12.75 8.81
N ASP A 32 -10.49 -12.20 9.90
CA ASP A 32 -9.71 -11.93 11.11
C ASP A 32 -9.23 -13.24 11.77
N GLU A 33 -10.09 -14.25 11.87
CA GLU A 33 -9.74 -15.55 12.45
C GLU A 33 -8.70 -16.31 11.61
N GLN A 34 -8.84 -16.26 10.28
CA GLN A 34 -7.95 -16.96 9.35
C GLN A 34 -6.63 -16.22 9.07
N GLY A 35 -6.59 -14.90 9.31
CA GLY A 35 -5.41 -14.09 9.02
C GLY A 35 -5.19 -13.86 7.53
N GLY A 36 -6.26 -13.64 6.75
CA GLY A 36 -6.16 -13.36 5.33
C GLY A 36 -7.51 -13.09 4.68
N TYR A 37 -7.48 -12.72 3.40
CA TYR A 37 -8.64 -12.39 2.57
C TYR A 37 -8.44 -12.94 1.15
N PRO A 38 -9.52 -13.20 0.39
CA PRO A 38 -9.39 -13.65 -1.00
C PRO A 38 -8.79 -12.55 -1.87
N ARG A 39 -7.80 -12.91 -2.69
CA ARG A 39 -7.09 -11.95 -3.56
C ARG A 39 -8.03 -11.26 -4.53
N GLU A 40 -9.06 -11.97 -4.97
CA GLU A 40 -10.12 -11.49 -5.86
C GLU A 40 -10.83 -10.26 -5.30
N LEU A 41 -10.89 -10.09 -3.98
CA LEU A 41 -11.49 -8.92 -3.35
C LEU A 41 -10.74 -7.62 -3.72
N ILE A 42 -9.42 -7.68 -3.87
CA ILE A 42 -8.61 -6.53 -4.33
C ILE A 42 -8.96 -6.17 -5.76
N THR A 43 -9.13 -7.17 -6.62
CA THR A 43 -9.54 -6.98 -8.01
C THR A 43 -10.96 -6.43 -8.11
N GLU A 44 -11.90 -6.92 -7.30
CA GLU A 44 -13.26 -6.35 -7.20
C GLU A 44 -13.21 -4.88 -6.75
N MET A 45 -12.42 -4.54 -5.73
CA MET A 45 -12.22 -3.15 -5.28
C MET A 45 -11.56 -2.27 -6.35
N GLY A 46 -10.61 -2.82 -7.10
CA GLY A 46 -9.95 -2.14 -8.22
C GLY A 46 -10.91 -1.79 -9.35
N ALA A 47 -11.79 -2.71 -9.73
CA ALA A 47 -12.82 -2.48 -10.73
C ALA A 47 -13.84 -1.39 -10.32
N LEU A 48 -14.00 -1.14 -9.02
CA LEU A 48 -14.82 -0.06 -8.48
C LEU A 48 -14.08 1.27 -8.33
N GLY A 49 -12.77 1.30 -8.63
CA GLY A 49 -11.90 2.47 -8.49
C GLY A 49 -11.34 2.70 -7.09
N PHE A 50 -11.54 1.76 -6.15
CA PHE A 50 -11.12 1.94 -4.75
C PHE A 50 -9.62 1.71 -4.51
N MET A 51 -8.91 1.09 -5.45
CA MET A 51 -7.45 0.89 -5.37
C MET A 51 -6.64 2.01 -6.05
N GLY A 52 -7.30 2.96 -6.72
CA GLY A 52 -6.67 4.07 -7.41
C GLY A 52 -7.50 5.35 -7.32
N ILE A 53 -7.99 5.68 -6.13
CA ILE A 53 -9.08 6.65 -5.92
C ILE A 53 -8.68 8.02 -6.47
N THR A 54 -7.50 8.50 -6.10
CA THR A 54 -6.98 9.83 -6.48
C THR A 54 -5.98 9.76 -7.64
N VAL A 55 -5.76 8.57 -8.20
CA VAL A 55 -4.88 8.41 -9.36
C VAL A 55 -5.62 8.93 -10.60
N PRO A 56 -4.99 9.78 -11.44
CA PRO A 56 -5.61 10.27 -12.67
C PRO A 56 -6.05 9.15 -13.62
N GLU A 57 -7.11 9.39 -14.40
CA GLU A 57 -7.65 8.41 -15.36
C GLU A 57 -6.62 7.99 -16.43
N GLU A 58 -5.72 8.89 -16.85
CA GLU A 58 -4.63 8.57 -17.78
C GLU A 58 -3.70 7.46 -17.24
N TRP A 59 -3.60 7.34 -15.91
CA TRP A 59 -2.86 6.31 -15.19
C TRP A 59 -3.77 5.19 -14.67
N GLY A 60 -5.00 5.11 -15.16
CA GLY A 60 -5.94 4.02 -14.86
C GLY A 60 -6.63 4.10 -13.51
N GLY A 61 -6.58 5.25 -12.83
CA GLY A 61 -7.31 5.49 -11.59
C GLY A 61 -8.69 6.11 -11.80
N ALA A 62 -9.35 6.45 -10.69
CA ALA A 62 -10.71 7.01 -10.69
C ALA A 62 -10.74 8.55 -10.79
N GLY A 63 -9.59 9.23 -10.70
CA GLY A 63 -9.50 10.69 -10.82
C GLY A 63 -10.29 11.48 -9.77
N LEU A 64 -10.62 10.87 -8.62
CA LEU A 64 -11.39 11.50 -7.56
C LEU A 64 -10.51 12.29 -6.60
N ASP A 65 -11.13 13.07 -5.72
CA ASP A 65 -10.41 13.88 -4.73
C ASP A 65 -10.20 13.16 -3.38
N ASN A 66 -9.49 13.83 -2.47
CA ASN A 66 -9.21 13.30 -1.14
C ASN A 66 -10.47 13.20 -0.26
N VAL A 67 -11.54 13.95 -0.57
CA VAL A 67 -12.82 13.79 0.15
C VAL A 67 -13.44 12.45 -0.24
N ALA A 68 -13.51 12.13 -1.53
CA ALA A 68 -13.93 10.81 -2.01
C ALA A 68 -13.10 9.68 -1.39
N SER A 69 -11.77 9.84 -1.33
CA SER A 69 -10.86 8.87 -0.68
C SER A 69 -11.21 8.64 0.78
N ALA A 70 -11.44 9.72 1.55
CA ALA A 70 -11.85 9.60 2.95
C ALA A 70 -13.19 8.86 3.11
N LEU A 71 -14.17 9.12 2.23
CA LEU A 71 -15.48 8.46 2.28
C LEU A 71 -15.41 6.97 1.94
N VAL A 72 -14.60 6.60 0.94
CA VAL A 72 -14.37 5.18 0.60
C VAL A 72 -13.71 4.46 1.78
N LEU A 73 -12.67 5.07 2.37
CA LEU A 73 -11.97 4.49 3.51
C LEU A 73 -12.87 4.37 4.75
N GLU A 74 -13.72 5.37 5.02
CA GLU A 74 -14.70 5.34 6.10
C GLU A 74 -15.66 4.15 5.93
N GLU A 75 -16.27 4.02 4.75
CA GLU A 75 -17.27 2.97 4.50
C GLU A 75 -16.63 1.56 4.48
N ILE A 76 -15.42 1.38 3.93
CA ILE A 76 -14.73 0.07 3.97
C ILE A 76 -14.33 -0.28 5.41
N SER A 77 -13.76 0.67 6.14
CA SER A 77 -13.30 0.45 7.52
C SER A 77 -14.45 0.18 8.49
N ALA A 78 -15.64 0.73 8.23
CA ALA A 78 -16.85 0.44 8.99
C ALA A 78 -17.25 -1.04 8.92
N GLY A 79 -16.88 -1.75 7.84
CA GLY A 79 -17.10 -3.19 7.72
C GLY A 79 -15.91 -4.06 8.14
N CYS A 80 -14.69 -3.67 7.78
CA CYS A 80 -13.48 -4.39 8.16
C CYS A 80 -12.29 -3.43 8.22
N GLY A 81 -11.78 -3.16 9.43
CA GLY A 81 -10.61 -2.30 9.61
C GLY A 81 -9.35 -2.81 8.89
N ALA A 82 -9.20 -4.13 8.73
CA ALA A 82 -8.07 -4.71 8.00
C ALA A 82 -8.13 -4.36 6.50
N MET A 83 -9.32 -4.37 5.89
CA MET A 83 -9.46 -3.93 4.49
C MET A 83 -9.24 -2.43 4.37
N GLY A 84 -9.73 -1.65 5.33
CA GLY A 84 -9.48 -0.21 5.40
C GLY A 84 -7.99 0.15 5.38
N ILE A 85 -7.17 -0.54 6.20
CA ILE A 85 -5.71 -0.26 6.24
C ILE A 85 -5.00 -0.70 4.95
N ILE A 86 -5.43 -1.78 4.31
CA ILE A 86 -4.87 -2.24 3.02
C ILE A 86 -5.16 -1.22 1.91
N VAL A 87 -6.42 -0.81 1.78
CA VAL A 87 -6.84 0.19 0.77
C VAL A 87 -6.14 1.53 1.02
N SER A 88 -6.07 1.96 2.29
CA SER A 88 -5.39 3.19 2.67
C SER A 88 -3.89 3.15 2.36
N GLY A 89 -3.19 2.10 2.80
CA GLY A 89 -1.75 1.94 2.56
C GLY A 89 -1.43 1.86 1.07
N HIS A 90 -2.22 1.08 0.32
CA HIS A 90 -2.04 0.93 -1.11
C HIS A 90 -2.18 2.28 -1.85
N ASN A 91 -3.24 3.04 -1.59
CA ASN A 91 -3.44 4.34 -2.24
C ASN A 91 -2.39 5.36 -1.78
N ALA A 92 -2.28 5.59 -0.47
CA ALA A 92 -1.56 6.73 0.09
C ALA A 92 -0.03 6.59 0.04
N VAL A 93 0.50 5.37 0.22
CA VAL A 93 1.95 5.13 0.26
C VAL A 93 2.43 4.12 -0.79
N GLY A 94 1.52 3.50 -1.54
CA GLY A 94 1.85 2.71 -2.73
C GLY A 94 1.73 3.50 -4.02
N CYS A 95 0.53 3.98 -4.34
CA CYS A 95 0.24 4.70 -5.58
C CYS A 95 0.84 6.11 -5.58
N MET A 96 0.58 6.90 -4.54
CA MET A 96 0.96 8.33 -4.52
C MET A 96 2.46 8.59 -4.74
N PRO A 97 3.40 7.86 -4.11
CA PRO A 97 4.83 8.10 -4.36
C PRO A 97 5.25 7.85 -5.82
N ILE A 98 4.65 6.86 -6.49
CA ILE A 98 4.95 6.58 -7.90
C ILE A 98 4.30 7.63 -8.81
N LEU A 99 3.09 8.08 -8.48
CA LEU A 99 2.44 9.15 -9.20
C LEU A 99 3.25 10.45 -9.14
N GLU A 100 3.76 10.80 -7.95
CA GLU A 100 4.48 12.07 -7.72
C GLU A 100 5.93 12.02 -8.23
N PHE A 101 6.66 10.93 -7.96
CA PHE A 101 8.11 10.87 -8.16
C PHE A 101 8.55 9.87 -9.25
N GLY A 102 7.64 9.05 -9.75
CA GLY A 102 7.93 8.09 -10.80
C GLY A 102 8.10 8.74 -12.17
N THR A 103 8.94 8.13 -12.99
CA THR A 103 8.97 8.37 -14.44
C THR A 103 7.71 7.82 -15.11
N ASP A 104 7.38 8.30 -16.31
CA ASP A 104 6.23 7.79 -17.06
C ASP A 104 6.32 6.27 -17.30
N ASP A 105 7.51 5.73 -17.57
CA ASP A 105 7.74 4.29 -17.69
C ASP A 105 7.42 3.54 -16.39
N GLN A 106 7.77 4.12 -15.23
CA GLN A 106 7.43 3.53 -13.93
C GLN A 106 5.93 3.62 -13.64
N LYS A 107 5.27 4.72 -14.01
CA LYS A 107 3.82 4.86 -13.87
C LYS A 107 3.08 3.86 -14.77
N GLU A 108 3.51 3.70 -16.01
CA GLU A 108 2.95 2.72 -16.93
C GLU A 108 3.08 1.29 -16.39
N ARG A 109 4.27 0.95 -15.90
CA ARG A 109 4.59 -0.41 -15.43
C ARG A 109 3.98 -0.76 -14.08
N TYR A 110 3.88 0.20 -13.16
CA TYR A 110 3.52 -0.05 -11.77
C TYR A 110 2.24 0.66 -11.36
N LEU A 111 2.10 1.97 -11.62
CA LEU A 111 0.95 2.74 -11.15
C LEU A 111 -0.37 2.27 -11.80
N LYS A 112 -0.38 1.99 -13.11
CA LYS A 112 -1.58 1.52 -13.81
C LYS A 112 -2.12 0.20 -13.23
N PRO A 113 -1.33 -0.88 -13.09
CA PRO A 113 -1.79 -2.10 -12.44
C PRO A 113 -2.25 -1.91 -10.99
N PHE A 114 -1.61 -1.00 -10.24
CA PHE A 114 -2.01 -0.70 -8.86
C PHE A 114 -3.38 -0.02 -8.82
N ALA A 115 -3.55 1.06 -9.59
CA ALA A 115 -4.80 1.81 -9.64
C ALA A 115 -6.01 0.96 -10.01
N ARG A 116 -5.81 -0.07 -10.85
CA ARG A 116 -6.83 -1.04 -11.28
C ARG A 116 -7.04 -2.21 -10.31
N GLY A 117 -6.28 -2.29 -9.22
CA GLY A 117 -6.32 -3.41 -8.27
C GLY A 117 -5.86 -4.75 -8.85
N GLU A 118 -5.09 -4.74 -9.94
CA GLU A 118 -4.47 -5.93 -10.52
C GLU A 118 -3.26 -6.36 -9.68
N LYS A 119 -2.52 -5.38 -9.14
CA LYS A 119 -1.38 -5.58 -8.25
C LYS A 119 -1.55 -4.81 -6.95
N LEU A 120 -1.03 -5.38 -5.86
CA LEU A 120 -1.00 -4.80 -4.53
C LEU A 120 0.42 -4.33 -4.18
N THR A 121 0.50 -3.33 -3.32
CA THR A 121 1.75 -2.69 -2.92
C THR A 121 1.98 -2.77 -1.43
N ALA A 122 3.25 -2.81 -1.04
CA ALA A 122 3.71 -2.62 0.32
C ALA A 122 4.62 -1.38 0.39
N PHE A 123 4.72 -0.77 1.57
CA PHE A 123 5.60 0.36 1.83
C PHE A 123 6.55 0.03 2.98
N ALA A 124 7.85 -0.03 2.69
CA ALA A 124 8.86 -0.55 3.59
C ALA A 124 9.89 0.51 3.99
N LEU A 125 9.55 1.22 5.06
CA LEU A 125 10.38 2.28 5.65
C LEU A 125 10.92 1.88 7.03
N THR A 126 10.01 1.56 7.97
CA THR A 126 10.29 1.24 9.37
C THR A 126 11.26 0.06 9.52
N GLU A 127 12.13 0.14 10.52
CA GLU A 127 13.15 -0.86 10.83
C GLU A 127 13.12 -1.25 12.31
N PRO A 128 13.68 -2.41 12.69
CA PRO A 128 13.75 -2.81 14.10
C PRO A 128 14.46 -1.79 14.98
N THR A 129 15.42 -1.04 14.42
CA THR A 129 16.19 -0.02 15.13
C THR A 129 15.52 1.35 15.19
N GLY A 130 14.39 1.58 14.50
CA GLY A 130 13.72 2.87 14.49
C GLY A 130 12.45 2.94 13.65
N GLY A 131 11.41 3.57 14.21
CA GLY A 131 10.14 3.89 13.53
C GLY A 131 9.83 5.39 13.48
N SER A 132 9.95 6.11 14.59
CA SER A 132 9.72 7.57 14.61
C SER A 132 10.90 8.36 14.04
N ASP A 133 12.13 7.85 14.19
CA ASP A 133 13.33 8.41 13.55
C ASP A 133 13.68 7.62 12.29
N VAL A 134 12.98 7.93 11.19
CA VAL A 134 13.20 7.32 9.88
C VAL A 134 14.42 7.86 9.15
N ALA A 135 15.14 8.83 9.71
CA ALA A 135 16.28 9.47 9.06
C ALA A 135 17.61 8.70 9.28
N GLN A 136 17.59 7.63 10.08
CA GLN A 136 18.77 6.79 10.37
C GLN A 136 18.55 5.31 10.01
N LEU A 137 18.09 5.06 8.79
CA LEU A 137 17.93 3.70 8.29
C LEU A 137 19.27 2.94 8.32
N LYS A 138 19.20 1.65 8.65
CA LYS A 138 20.28 0.65 8.65
C LYS A 138 20.27 -0.19 7.38
N THR A 139 19.12 -0.33 6.72
CA THR A 139 19.07 -0.93 5.37
C THR A 139 19.96 -0.12 4.42
N ARG A 140 20.81 -0.81 3.66
CA ARG A 140 21.73 -0.23 2.69
C ARG A 140 21.35 -0.64 1.28
N ALA A 141 21.56 0.25 0.33
CA ALA A 141 21.48 -0.06 -1.09
C ALA A 141 22.79 0.32 -1.76
N GLU A 142 23.50 -0.68 -2.26
CA GLU A 142 24.79 -0.50 -2.93
C GLU A 142 24.63 -0.72 -4.43
N ARG A 143 25.24 0.16 -5.23
CA ARG A 143 25.20 0.04 -6.69
C ARG A 143 26.26 -0.96 -7.15
N HIS A 144 25.83 -2.01 -7.82
CA HIS A 144 26.67 -2.99 -8.48
C HIS A 144 26.38 -2.98 -9.98
N ASN A 145 27.19 -2.26 -10.76
CA ASN A 145 27.00 -2.05 -12.20
C ASN A 145 25.63 -1.39 -12.52
N ASP A 146 24.75 -2.15 -13.17
CA ASP A 146 23.42 -1.77 -13.64
C ASP A 146 22.30 -2.08 -12.63
N ARG A 147 22.64 -2.66 -11.47
CA ARG A 147 21.68 -3.00 -10.41
C ARG A 147 22.03 -2.40 -9.06
N TYR A 148 21.03 -2.30 -8.20
CA TYR A 148 21.22 -2.07 -6.77
C TYR A 148 21.05 -3.39 -6.01
N VAL A 149 21.88 -3.61 -4.99
CA VAL A 149 21.73 -4.71 -4.03
C VAL A 149 21.33 -4.10 -2.70
N LEU A 150 20.15 -4.49 -2.22
CA LEU A 150 19.60 -4.03 -0.95
C LEU A 150 19.92 -5.07 0.12
N ASN A 151 20.40 -4.63 1.29
CA ASN A 151 20.63 -5.49 2.45
C ASN A 151 20.14 -4.79 3.71
N GLY A 152 19.27 -5.44 4.47
CA GLY A 152 18.74 -4.91 5.72
C GLY A 152 17.49 -5.66 6.15
N THR A 153 16.79 -5.12 7.14
CA THR A 153 15.53 -5.70 7.63
C THR A 153 14.53 -4.58 7.83
N LYS A 154 13.31 -4.80 7.36
CA LYS A 154 12.17 -3.90 7.53
C LYS A 154 11.15 -4.53 8.46
N GLN A 155 10.50 -3.68 9.24
CA GLN A 155 9.69 -4.08 10.38
C GLN A 155 8.29 -3.48 10.25
N PHE A 156 7.27 -4.28 10.54
CA PHE A 156 5.86 -3.89 10.49
C PHE A 156 5.36 -3.48 9.10
N ILE A 157 5.72 -4.25 8.07
CA ILE A 157 5.34 -3.97 6.69
C ILE A 157 3.95 -4.53 6.40
N THR A 158 2.96 -3.65 6.34
CA THR A 158 1.62 -3.97 5.84
C THR A 158 1.69 -4.50 4.42
N SER A 159 0.98 -5.60 4.16
CA SER A 159 0.99 -6.32 2.88
C SER A 159 2.36 -6.89 2.49
N GLY A 160 3.29 -7.06 3.44
CA GLY A 160 4.63 -7.56 3.16
C GLY A 160 4.69 -8.97 2.57
N SER A 161 3.70 -9.83 2.81
CA SER A 161 3.63 -11.16 2.17
C SER A 161 2.65 -11.25 1.01
N THR A 162 1.70 -10.33 0.92
CA THR A 162 0.62 -10.37 -0.08
C THR A 162 0.78 -9.37 -1.22
N ALA A 163 1.67 -8.38 -1.08
CA ALA A 163 1.96 -7.42 -2.14
C ALA A 163 2.79 -8.04 -3.28
N ASP A 164 2.58 -7.53 -4.48
CA ASP A 164 3.36 -7.88 -5.68
C ASP A 164 4.62 -7.02 -5.82
N VAL A 165 4.60 -5.83 -5.21
CA VAL A 165 5.69 -4.85 -5.26
C VAL A 165 5.79 -4.14 -3.91
N ALA A 166 7.01 -3.98 -3.41
CA ALA A 166 7.32 -3.17 -2.24
C ALA A 166 8.06 -1.89 -2.63
N LEU A 167 7.65 -0.76 -2.08
CA LEU A 167 8.43 0.48 -2.07
C LEU A 167 9.39 0.45 -0.88
N ILE A 168 10.67 0.15 -1.12
CA ILE A 168 11.68 -0.02 -0.07
C ILE A 168 12.57 1.21 0.03
N PHE A 169 12.74 1.74 1.23
CA PHE A 169 13.63 2.86 1.49
C PHE A 169 14.94 2.37 2.10
N ALA A 170 16.06 2.75 1.51
CA ALA A 170 17.38 2.33 1.96
C ALA A 170 18.39 3.48 1.88
N THR A 171 19.40 3.44 2.74
CA THR A 171 20.50 4.40 2.70
C THR A 171 21.44 4.07 1.54
N THR A 172 21.63 5.03 0.65
CA THR A 172 22.59 4.99 -0.47
C THR A 172 23.83 5.85 -0.21
N ASP A 173 23.69 6.88 0.63
CA ASP A 173 24.82 7.72 1.08
C ASP A 173 24.74 7.96 2.59
N ALA A 174 25.59 7.28 3.36
CA ALA A 174 25.64 7.42 4.81
C ALA A 174 26.31 8.73 5.28
N ASN A 175 27.03 9.42 4.39
CA ASN A 175 27.74 10.67 4.69
C ASN A 175 26.91 11.92 4.34
N ALA A 176 25.81 11.75 3.61
CA ALA A 176 24.89 12.83 3.31
C ALA A 176 24.28 13.44 4.59
N PRO A 177 23.83 14.70 4.55
CA PRO A 177 23.07 15.30 5.64
C PRO A 177 21.88 14.42 6.05
N ARG A 178 21.50 14.49 7.33
CA ARG A 178 20.44 13.65 7.92
C ARG A 178 19.17 13.63 7.04
N GLY A 179 18.75 12.43 6.65
CA GLY A 179 17.58 12.19 5.80
C GLY A 179 17.78 12.44 4.29
N LYS A 180 18.93 12.97 3.85
CA LYS A 180 19.23 13.23 2.43
C LYS A 180 19.92 12.06 1.73
N GLY A 181 20.45 11.10 2.48
CA GLY A 181 21.11 9.91 1.97
C GLY A 181 20.22 8.69 1.75
N ILE A 182 18.89 8.87 1.75
CA ILE A 182 17.90 7.81 1.62
C ILE A 182 17.31 7.82 0.21
N THR A 183 17.18 6.65 -0.39
CA THR A 183 16.58 6.45 -1.71
C THR A 183 15.41 5.46 -1.60
N GLY A 184 14.32 5.75 -2.30
CA GLY A 184 13.20 4.84 -2.46
C GLY A 184 13.36 3.97 -3.70
N PHE A 185 13.08 2.67 -3.57
CA PHE A 185 13.22 1.66 -4.61
C PHE A 185 11.89 0.97 -4.86
N ILE A 186 11.54 0.75 -6.13
CA ILE A 186 10.41 -0.09 -6.51
C ILE A 186 10.93 -1.53 -6.68
N VAL A 187 10.54 -2.45 -5.80
CA VAL A 187 11.08 -3.80 -5.73
C VAL A 187 9.95 -4.82 -5.90
N PRO A 188 9.90 -5.58 -7.00
CA PRO A 188 9.02 -6.75 -7.11
C PRO A 188 9.28 -7.75 -5.98
N THR A 189 8.23 -8.23 -5.31
CA THR A 189 8.36 -9.12 -4.14
C THR A 189 8.82 -10.54 -4.50
N ASP A 190 8.82 -10.90 -5.78
CA ASP A 190 9.42 -12.12 -6.33
C ASP A 190 10.92 -11.97 -6.65
N SER A 191 11.52 -10.79 -6.39
CA SER A 191 12.95 -10.56 -6.61
C SER A 191 13.81 -11.47 -5.71
N PRO A 192 14.89 -12.08 -6.24
CA PRO A 192 15.80 -12.86 -5.42
C PRO A 192 16.33 -12.06 -4.24
N GLY A 193 16.14 -12.58 -3.03
CA GLY A 193 16.57 -11.93 -1.79
C GLY A 193 15.47 -11.19 -1.04
N TYR A 194 14.27 -11.02 -1.60
CA TYR A 194 13.10 -10.56 -0.82
C TYR A 194 12.55 -11.74 0.00
N VAL A 195 12.72 -11.69 1.32
CA VAL A 195 12.29 -12.77 2.22
C VAL A 195 11.29 -12.24 3.24
N VAL A 196 10.13 -12.90 3.32
CA VAL A 196 9.19 -12.70 4.43
C VAL A 196 9.65 -13.57 5.59
N ASP A 197 10.38 -12.96 6.54
CA ASP A 197 10.93 -13.69 7.69
C ASP A 197 9.84 -14.11 8.68
N ARG A 198 8.89 -13.21 8.93
CA ARG A 198 7.81 -13.44 9.90
C ARG A 198 6.59 -12.62 9.57
N VAL A 199 5.42 -13.24 9.65
CA VAL A 199 4.13 -12.53 9.74
C VAL A 199 3.83 -12.30 11.23
N GLU A 200 3.59 -11.05 11.62
CA GLU A 200 3.38 -10.66 13.01
C GLU A 200 2.03 -11.15 13.55
N ASN A 201 2.05 -11.70 14.76
CA ASN A 201 0.85 -12.01 15.52
C ASN A 201 0.34 -10.75 16.22
N LYS A 202 -0.79 -10.20 15.75
CA LYS A 202 -1.33 -8.91 16.17
C LYS A 202 -2.60 -9.08 17.01
N MET A 203 -2.88 -8.10 17.86
CA MET A 203 -4.13 -8.05 18.65
C MET A 203 -5.38 -8.02 17.77
N GLY A 204 -5.33 -7.32 16.64
CA GLY A 204 -6.41 -7.19 15.66
C GLY A 204 -5.87 -6.82 14.28
N LEU A 205 -6.77 -6.50 13.35
CA LEU A 205 -6.45 -6.29 11.93
C LEU A 205 -5.73 -7.52 11.34
N LYS A 206 -6.10 -8.72 11.79
CA LYS A 206 -5.33 -9.94 11.50
C LYS A 206 -5.39 -10.35 10.03
N ALA A 207 -6.48 -10.00 9.35
CA ALA A 207 -6.62 -10.23 7.91
C ALA A 207 -5.60 -9.43 7.07
N SER A 208 -5.09 -8.30 7.59
CA SER A 208 -3.99 -7.59 6.95
C SER A 208 -2.69 -8.21 7.44
N ASP A 209 -1.92 -8.86 6.57
CA ASP A 209 -0.60 -9.31 6.96
C ASP A 209 0.29 -8.11 7.29
N THR A 210 1.19 -8.31 8.25
CA THR A 210 2.15 -7.31 8.69
C THR A 210 3.44 -8.06 8.95
N CYS A 211 4.47 -7.77 8.17
CA CYS A 211 5.62 -8.64 8.08
C CYS A 211 6.91 -7.98 8.57
N VAL A 212 7.81 -8.83 9.04
CA VAL A 212 9.26 -8.57 8.99
C VAL A 212 9.74 -9.08 7.64
N ILE A 213 10.46 -8.25 6.90
CA ILE A 213 11.06 -8.62 5.61
C ILE A 213 12.56 -8.33 5.64
N THR A 214 13.35 -9.19 5.00
CA THR A 214 14.81 -9.07 4.85
C THR A 214 15.19 -9.20 3.38
#